data_AF-A0AAW4V581-F1
#
_entry.id   AF-A0AAW4V581-F1
#
_cell.length_a   1.000
_cell.length_b   1.000
_cell.length_c   1.000
_cell.angle_alpha   90.00
_cell.angle_beta   90.00
_cell.angle_gamma   90.00
#
_symmetry.space_group_name_H-M   'P 1'
#
loop_
_entity.id
_entity.type
_entity.pdbx_description
1 polymer ?
#
loop_
_entity_poly.entity_id
_entity_poly.type
_entity_poly.pdbx_seq_one_letter_code
_entity_poly.pdbx_strand_id
1 'polypeptide(L)'
;KAIESGLGIKDPEAEEAERKHRADSIAKVHQEERERNRPSLVIKSDDTNADRFNTVTAPDEFAENKLIRAMIDQTTKAHEGTRLRFKLLDDVTVSGTKLKKGTYLYGTVTGFGQQR
;
A
#
# COMPACT_ATOMS: atom_id res chain seq x y z
N LYS A 1 26.11 31.23 -44.46
CA LYS A 1 26.51 30.37 -43.32
C LYS A 1 25.81 29.03 -43.48
N ALA A 2 26.36 28.14 -44.30
CA ALA A 2 25.73 26.85 -44.61
C ALA A 2 26.83 25.86 -45.03
N ILE A 3 27.78 25.57 -44.13
CA ILE A 3 28.81 24.55 -44.36
C ILE A 3 29.23 24.00 -43.00
N GLU A 4 28.35 23.32 -42.27
CA GLU A 4 28.75 22.64 -41.01
C GLU A 4 27.75 21.55 -40.57
N SER A 5 27.09 20.88 -41.50
CA SER A 5 26.17 19.77 -41.20
C SER A 5 26.77 18.39 -41.55
N GLY A 6 28.09 18.21 -41.36
CA GLY A 6 28.84 17.04 -41.83
C GLY A 6 29.68 16.30 -40.77
N LEU A 7 29.73 16.79 -39.52
CA LEU A 7 30.40 16.09 -38.42
C LEU A 7 29.36 15.82 -37.33
N GLY A 8 29.14 14.55 -37.00
CA GLY A 8 28.14 14.07 -36.05
C GLY A 8 28.37 14.47 -34.58
N ILE A 9 28.66 15.74 -34.34
CA ILE A 9 28.69 16.35 -33.02
C ILE A 9 27.24 16.74 -32.72
N LYS A 10 26.53 15.86 -32.02
CA LYS A 10 25.24 16.24 -31.42
C LYS A 10 25.53 17.32 -30.38
N ASP A 11 24.77 18.41 -30.42
CA ASP A 11 24.89 19.49 -29.45
C ASP A 11 24.76 18.94 -28.01
N PRO A 12 25.75 19.15 -27.13
CA PRO A 12 25.72 18.60 -25.77
C PRO A 12 24.52 19.11 -24.96
N GLU A 13 24.02 20.29 -25.31
CA GLU A 13 22.84 20.92 -24.72
C GLU A 13 21.53 20.19 -25.08
N ALA A 14 21.45 19.62 -26.30
CA ALA A 14 20.30 18.82 -26.73
C ALA A 14 20.28 17.44 -26.04
N GLU A 15 21.45 16.83 -25.84
CA GLU A 15 21.58 15.55 -25.13
C GLU A 15 21.27 15.71 -23.62
N GLU A 16 21.67 16.82 -23.02
CA GLU A 16 21.36 17.13 -21.62
C GLU A 16 19.86 17.40 -21.41
N ALA A 17 19.23 18.14 -22.34
CA ALA A 17 17.79 18.35 -22.33
C ALA A 17 17.00 17.04 -22.46
N GLU A 18 17.44 16.12 -23.31
CA GLU A 18 16.82 14.80 -23.50
C GLU A 18 16.94 13.93 -22.23
N ARG A 19 18.11 13.94 -21.58
CA ARG A 19 18.31 13.25 -20.28
C ARG A 19 17.42 13.83 -19.18
N LYS A 20 17.29 15.15 -19.11
CA LYS A 20 16.45 15.84 -18.14
C LYS A 20 14.96 15.52 -18.36
N HIS A 21 14.49 15.58 -19.61
CA HIS A 21 13.13 15.16 -19.96
C HIS A 21 12.84 13.70 -19.62
N ARG A 22 13.82 12.81 -19.81
CA ARG A 22 13.70 11.39 -19.44
C ARG A 22 13.64 11.20 -17.93
N ALA A 23 14.47 11.92 -17.17
CA ALA A 23 14.44 11.89 -15.72
C ALA A 23 13.10 12.40 -15.15
N ASP A 24 12.59 13.51 -15.69
CA ASP A 24 11.31 14.08 -15.30
C ASP A 24 10.13 13.14 -15.64
N SER A 25 10.20 12.46 -16.78
CA SER A 25 9.21 11.45 -17.17
C SER A 25 9.20 10.26 -16.19
N ILE A 26 10.37 9.78 -15.78
CA ILE A 26 10.50 8.68 -14.81
C ILE A 26 9.98 9.10 -13.43
N ALA A 27 10.31 10.31 -12.98
CA ALA A 27 9.82 10.83 -11.71
C ALA A 27 8.30 10.94 -11.68
N LYS A 28 7.69 11.40 -12.79
CA LYS A 28 6.23 11.50 -12.93
C LYS A 28 5.55 10.14 -12.87
N VAL A 29 6.10 9.12 -13.54
CA VAL A 29 5.59 7.73 -13.49
C VAL A 29 5.67 7.17 -12.07
N HIS A 30 6.78 7.36 -11.36
CA HIS A 30 6.91 6.94 -9.96
C HIS A 30 5.92 7.63 -9.03
N GLN A 31 5.61 8.90 -9.28
CA GLN A 31 4.65 9.64 -8.48
C GLN A 31 3.21 9.17 -8.73
N GLU A 32 2.85 8.88 -9.98
CA GLU A 32 1.56 8.27 -10.33
C GLU A 32 1.39 6.86 -9.75
N GLU A 33 2.45 6.04 -9.74
CA GLU A 33 2.45 4.73 -9.08
C GLU A 33 2.21 4.85 -7.57
N ARG A 34 2.84 5.83 -6.90
CA ARG A 34 2.66 6.09 -5.46
C ARG A 34 1.25 6.56 -5.12
N GLU A 35 0.65 7.38 -5.98
CA GLU A 35 -0.75 7.81 -5.85
C GLU A 35 -1.71 6.63 -6.08
N ARG A 36 -1.47 5.79 -7.10
CA ARG A 36 -2.28 4.59 -7.36
C ARG A 36 -2.18 3.55 -6.25
N ASN A 37 -1.01 3.40 -5.63
CA ASN A 37 -0.77 2.41 -4.57
C ASN A 37 -0.97 3.00 -3.16
N ARG A 38 -1.56 4.19 -3.04
CA ARG A 38 -1.78 4.80 -1.73
C ARG A 38 -2.67 3.88 -0.87
N PRO A 39 -2.24 3.51 0.34
CA PRO A 39 -2.98 2.58 1.17
C PRO A 39 -4.34 3.18 1.55
N SER A 40 -5.41 2.40 1.35
CA SER A 40 -6.77 2.80 1.72
C SER A 40 -6.95 2.74 3.23
N LEU A 41 -7.58 3.77 3.80
CA LEU A 41 -7.98 3.78 5.21
C LEU A 41 -9.12 2.77 5.42
N VAL A 42 -8.92 1.83 6.35
CA VAL A 42 -9.91 0.78 6.69
C VAL A 42 -10.49 1.08 8.07
N ILE A 43 -11.83 1.05 8.17
CA ILE A 43 -12.55 1.29 9.43
C ILE A 43 -13.48 0.09 9.66
N LYS A 44 -13.55 -0.40 10.91
CA LYS A 44 -14.45 -1.50 11.26
C LYS A 44 -15.90 -1.05 11.10
N SER A 45 -16.75 -1.97 10.66
CA SER A 45 -18.18 -1.70 10.50
C SER A 45 -18.85 -1.69 11.87
N ASP A 46 -19.74 -0.72 12.12
CA ASP A 46 -20.48 -0.64 13.38
C ASP A 46 -21.47 -1.81 13.51
N ASP A 47 -21.48 -2.44 14.68
CA ASP A 47 -22.43 -3.50 15.01
C ASP A 47 -23.84 -2.91 15.15
N THR A 48 -24.80 -3.45 14.39
CA THR A 48 -26.17 -2.94 14.25
C THR A 48 -27.00 -2.98 15.57
N ASN A 49 -26.43 -3.51 16.65
CA ASN A 49 -27.06 -3.66 17.96
C ASN A 49 -26.43 -2.79 19.07
N ALA A 50 -25.46 -1.95 18.76
CA ALA A 50 -24.75 -1.14 19.76
C ALA A 50 -25.69 -0.18 20.54
N ASP A 51 -26.74 0.35 19.91
CA ASP A 51 -27.72 1.26 20.56
C ASP A 51 -28.67 0.57 21.56
N ARG A 52 -28.71 -0.78 21.59
CA ARG A 52 -29.69 -1.54 22.38
C ARG A 52 -29.13 -2.16 23.66
N PHE A 53 -27.83 -2.04 23.92
CA PHE A 53 -27.21 -2.68 25.08
C PHE A 53 -26.07 -1.83 25.65
N ASN A 54 -26.20 -1.40 26.91
CA ASN A 54 -25.10 -0.80 27.65
C ASN A 54 -24.20 -1.91 28.21
N THR A 55 -23.36 -2.52 27.36
CA THR A 55 -22.37 -3.50 27.82
C THR A 55 -21.19 -2.76 28.46
N VAL A 56 -20.95 -2.98 29.75
CA VAL A 56 -19.68 -2.58 30.37
C VAL A 56 -18.63 -3.58 29.94
N THR A 57 -18.01 -3.30 28.80
CA THR A 57 -16.98 -4.13 28.20
C THR A 57 -15.61 -3.72 28.74
N ALA A 58 -14.72 -4.69 29.00
CA ALA A 58 -13.37 -4.38 29.45
C ALA A 58 -12.65 -3.49 28.42
N PRO A 59 -11.81 -2.54 28.84
CA PRO A 59 -11.11 -1.63 27.91
C PRO A 59 -10.33 -2.37 26.81
N ASP A 60 -9.84 -3.58 27.11
CA ASP A 60 -9.14 -4.44 26.15
C ASP A 60 -10.07 -4.96 25.05
N GLU A 61 -11.31 -5.33 25.35
CA GLU A 61 -12.30 -5.77 24.35
C GLU A 61 -12.73 -4.62 23.44
N PHE A 62 -12.75 -3.37 23.91
CA PHE A 62 -12.99 -2.20 23.04
C PHE A 62 -11.83 -1.95 22.07
N ALA A 63 -10.58 -2.15 22.53
CA ALA A 63 -9.40 -2.04 21.68
C ALA A 63 -9.31 -3.20 20.68
N GLU A 64 -9.59 -4.43 21.11
CA GLU A 64 -9.74 -5.60 20.23
C GLU A 64 -10.87 -5.40 19.23
N ASN A 65 -11.97 -4.78 19.66
CA ASN A 65 -13.05 -4.41 18.76
C ASN A 65 -12.66 -3.35 17.73
N LYS A 66 -11.53 -2.65 17.85
CA LYS A 66 -11.08 -1.71 16.82
C LYS A 66 -10.18 -2.38 15.77
N LEU A 67 -9.52 -3.49 16.12
CA LEU A 67 -8.56 -4.17 15.26
C LEU A 67 -9.25 -5.19 14.35
N ILE A 68 -8.64 -5.46 13.20
CA ILE A 68 -9.11 -6.47 12.26
C ILE A 68 -8.48 -7.81 12.63
N ARG A 69 -9.30 -8.83 12.90
CA ARG A 69 -8.81 -10.18 13.18
C ARG A 69 -8.59 -10.96 11.89
N ALA A 70 -7.40 -11.54 11.75
CA ALA A 70 -7.05 -12.39 10.61
C ALA A 70 -6.02 -13.45 11.01
N MET A 71 -5.95 -14.54 10.24
CA MET A 71 -4.99 -15.62 10.39
C MET A 71 -3.99 -15.61 9.23
N ILE A 72 -2.71 -15.84 9.51
CA ILE A 72 -1.71 -16.08 8.46
C ILE A 72 -1.92 -17.48 7.91
N ASP A 73 -2.29 -17.57 6.63
CA ASP A 73 -2.65 -18.85 6.00
C ASP A 73 -1.42 -19.57 5.43
N GLN A 74 -0.34 -18.84 5.15
CA GLN A 74 0.92 -19.39 4.67
C GLN A 74 2.06 -18.96 5.59
N THR A 75 2.64 -19.93 6.29
CA THR A 75 3.84 -19.72 7.10
C THR A 75 5.06 -19.69 6.19
N THR A 76 5.57 -18.50 5.88
CA THR A 76 6.86 -18.31 5.21
C THR A 76 7.82 -17.62 6.18
N LYS A 77 9.13 -17.86 6.04
CA LYS A 77 10.11 -17.01 6.73
C LYS A 77 9.98 -15.61 6.15
N ALA A 78 9.39 -14.71 6.92
CA ALA A 78 9.15 -13.36 6.47
C ALA A 78 10.49 -12.60 6.45
N HIS A 79 10.79 -12.01 5.31
CA HIS A 79 11.89 -11.06 5.07
C HIS A 79 11.27 -9.76 4.50
N GLU A 80 12.01 -8.66 4.51
CA GLU A 80 11.57 -7.45 3.80
C GLU A 80 11.24 -7.79 2.33
N GLY A 81 10.12 -7.29 1.83
CA GLY A 81 9.58 -7.61 0.51
C GLY A 81 8.76 -8.90 0.44
N THR A 82 8.69 -9.70 1.51
CA THR A 82 7.86 -10.92 1.51
C THR A 82 6.38 -10.56 1.46
N ARG A 83 5.65 -11.22 0.55
CA ARG A 83 4.18 -11.10 0.48
C ARG A 83 3.54 -12.13 1.39
N LEU A 84 2.71 -11.66 2.32
CA LEU A 84 1.96 -12.49 3.27
C LEU A 84 0.49 -12.55 2.88
N ARG A 85 -0.14 -13.71 3.11
CA ARG A 85 -1.57 -13.94 2.91
C ARG A 85 -2.29 -14.07 4.25
N PHE A 86 -3.26 -13.20 4.48
CA PHE A 86 -4.09 -13.16 5.68
C PHE A 86 -5.51 -13.59 5.33
N LYS A 87 -6.08 -14.54 6.08
CA LYS A 87 -7.48 -14.92 6.00
C LYS A 87 -8.27 -14.18 7.07
N LEU A 88 -9.25 -13.38 6.67
CA LEU A 88 -10.08 -12.62 7.61
C LEU A 88 -10.90 -13.53 8.52
N LEU A 89 -10.92 -13.24 9.82
CA LEU A 89 -11.74 -13.93 10.81
C LEU A 89 -13.07 -13.19 11.09
N ASP A 90 -13.14 -11.91 10.70
CA ASP A 90 -14.31 -11.03 10.84
C ASP A 90 -14.73 -10.45 9.48
N ASP A 91 -15.96 -9.92 9.41
CA ASP A 91 -16.39 -9.06 8.30
C ASP A 91 -15.70 -7.69 8.41
N VAL A 92 -15.17 -7.15 7.31
CA VAL A 92 -14.40 -5.89 7.28
C VAL A 92 -14.93 -5.00 6.16
N THR A 93 -14.97 -3.68 6.34
CA THR A 93 -15.33 -2.74 5.27
C THR A 93 -14.12 -1.92 4.84
N VAL A 94 -13.73 -2.04 3.56
CA VAL A 94 -12.59 -1.33 2.96
C VAL A 94 -13.13 -0.44 1.85
N SER A 95 -12.89 0.88 1.93
CA SER A 95 -13.31 1.84 0.89
C SER A 95 -14.80 1.71 0.48
N GLY A 96 -15.69 1.48 1.45
CA GLY A 96 -17.12 1.29 1.22
C GLY A 96 -17.53 -0.10 0.71
N THR A 97 -16.57 -1.01 0.48
CA THR A 97 -16.85 -2.40 0.10
C THR A 97 -16.75 -3.33 1.30
N LYS A 98 -17.82 -4.07 1.59
CA LYS A 98 -17.84 -5.05 2.68
C LYS A 98 -17.22 -6.37 2.23
N LEU A 99 -16.11 -6.74 2.84
CA LEU A 99 -15.42 -8.01 2.72
C LEU A 99 -15.95 -8.97 3.79
N LYS A 100 -16.26 -10.19 3.37
CA LYS A 100 -16.75 -11.23 4.28
C LYS A 100 -15.63 -11.93 5.02
N LYS A 101 -15.93 -12.42 6.22
CA LYS A 101 -15.09 -13.41 6.90
C LYS A 101 -14.66 -14.51 5.94
N GLY A 102 -13.39 -14.90 6.01
CA GLY A 102 -12.77 -15.88 5.12
C GLY A 102 -12.18 -15.29 3.84
N THR A 103 -12.41 -14.00 3.54
CA THR A 103 -11.75 -13.31 2.43
C THR A 103 -10.25 -13.20 2.69
N TYR A 104 -9.46 -13.31 1.63
CA TYR A 104 -8.00 -13.23 1.69
C TYR A 104 -7.51 -11.81 1.41
N LEU A 105 -6.64 -11.31 2.28
CA LEU A 105 -5.87 -10.08 2.10
C LEU A 105 -4.41 -10.41 1.85
N TYR A 106 -3.74 -9.55 1.08
CA TYR A 106 -2.30 -9.65 0.81
C TYR A 106 -1.59 -8.40 1.31
N GLY A 107 -0.51 -8.60 2.05
CA GLY A 107 0.35 -7.51 2.54
C GLY A 107 1.81 -7.76 2.17
N THR A 108 2.58 -6.68 2.02
CA THR A 108 4.03 -6.75 1.82
C THR A 108 4.72 -6.33 3.11
N VAL A 109 5.67 -7.14 3.59
CA VAL A 109 6.47 -6.81 4.76
C VAL A 109 7.50 -5.75 4.38
N THR A 110 7.44 -4.55 4.97
CA THR A 110 8.36 -3.44 4.66
C THR A 110 9.55 -3.35 5.62
N GLY A 111 9.74 -4.34 6.49
CA GLY A 111 10.87 -4.40 7.42
C GLY A 111 10.48 -5.09 8.73
N PHE A 112 11.50 -5.54 9.47
CA PHE A 112 11.37 -5.98 10.85
C PHE A 112 11.93 -4.88 11.74
N GLY A 113 11.19 -4.49 12.78
CA GLY A 113 11.77 -3.64 13.82
C GLY A 113 12.99 -4.34 14.40
N GLN A 114 14.11 -3.64 14.52
CA GLN A 114 15.31 -4.20 15.14
C GLN A 114 14.94 -4.69 16.55
N GLN A 115 15.00 -6.01 16.75
CA GLN A 115 14.88 -6.61 18.06
C GLN A 115 16.20 -6.37 18.79
N ARG A 116 16.15 -5.66 19.92
CA ARG A 116 17.32 -5.44 20.80
C ARG A 116 17.65 -6.70 21.58
#